data_AF-A0A1G0QYQ5-F1
#
_entry.id   AF-A0A1G0QYQ5-F1
#
_cell.length_a   1.000
_cell.length_b   1.000
_cell.length_c   1.000
_cell.angle_alpha   90.00
_cell.angle_beta   90.00
_cell.angle_gamma   90.00
#
_symmetry.space_group_name_H-M   'P 1'
#
loop_
_entity.id
_entity.type
_entity.pdbx_description
1 polymer ?
#
loop_
_entity_poly.entity_id
_entity_poly.type
_entity_poly.pdbx_seq_one_letter_code
_entity_poly.pdbx_strand_id
1 'polypeptide(L)'
;MKIRATIFIVSVFLHFGKILFAQGNNSDLIPPQVEIAGTQLLKIHSSIVDQEYDLYINLPRFFNDTSKTFPVIYLVDAQWDFPLLNAIYGEQYYDGFLPEAISIGITWGGENPNYDDLRRRDFTPTKIRQDSFSGGAEKFLSFIKDELIPFVDSKFKTKPDERTLMGSSLGGLFTLYAMFNETDLFNHYVLTSPAIGWDDGIINSYEKKYSEEGSEIPVKLFMAIGEYEYVKGFQDFAENLEEKNYKGLEMKTRVLDGIGHSGTKAEGYTRGLQFVFEKTPFVVNHDILDKYSGSYQVNPSFKIIIYRDSEYLIAETPFNGKIILYPESEKDFYVKGQYLRVHFKDDESGKITGFRVEYFGGGETVSKIN
;
A
#
# COMPACT_ATOMS: atom_id res chain seq x y z
N MET A 1 -94.09 38.35 3.75
CA MET A 1 -93.02 38.60 2.76
C MET A 1 -92.02 37.47 2.86
N LYS A 2 -91.65 36.88 1.73
CA LYS A 2 -90.84 35.66 1.57
C LYS A 2 -89.57 35.69 2.43
N ILE A 3 -89.19 34.54 2.99
CA ILE A 3 -87.94 33.81 2.67
C ILE A 3 -88.03 32.44 3.36
N ARG A 4 -87.95 31.39 2.54
CA ARG A 4 -87.76 29.99 2.97
C ARG A 4 -86.30 29.84 3.40
N ALA A 5 -86.05 29.31 4.58
CA ALA A 5 -84.76 28.73 4.96
C ALA A 5 -84.99 27.26 5.31
N THR A 6 -84.66 26.38 4.38
CA THR A 6 -84.65 24.94 4.57
C THR A 6 -83.42 24.59 5.39
N ILE A 7 -83.63 24.15 6.64
CA ILE A 7 -82.57 23.65 7.52
C ILE A 7 -82.29 22.19 7.12
N PHE A 8 -81.12 21.94 6.53
CA PHE A 8 -80.58 20.59 6.35
C PHE A 8 -79.93 20.14 7.67
N ILE A 9 -80.52 19.14 8.31
CA ILE A 9 -79.89 18.39 9.41
C ILE A 9 -78.91 17.40 8.76
N VAL A 10 -77.62 17.70 8.80
CA VAL A 10 -76.56 16.74 8.49
C VAL A 10 -76.12 16.10 9.81
N SER A 11 -76.55 14.86 10.02
CA SER A 11 -76.09 14.03 11.14
C SER A 11 -74.61 13.70 10.95
N VAL A 12 -73.75 14.31 11.77
CA VAL A 12 -72.33 13.97 11.89
C VAL A 12 -72.22 12.65 12.65
N PHE A 13 -71.90 11.57 11.94
CA PHE A 13 -71.41 10.34 12.57
C PHE A 13 -69.97 10.59 13.05
N LEU A 14 -69.78 10.71 14.37
CA LEU A 14 -68.47 10.66 15.02
C LEU A 14 -67.91 9.24 14.89
N HIS A 15 -67.11 8.99 13.86
CA HIS A 15 -66.21 7.84 13.83
C HIS A 15 -64.98 8.18 14.69
N PHE A 16 -64.94 7.63 15.91
CA PHE A 16 -63.71 7.54 16.69
C PHE A 16 -62.76 6.54 16.01
N GLY A 17 -62.06 7.01 14.97
CA GLY A 17 -60.89 6.33 14.47
C GLY A 17 -59.85 6.31 15.57
N LYS A 18 -59.55 5.12 16.12
CA LYS A 18 -58.36 4.93 16.95
C LYS A 18 -57.15 5.29 16.10
N ILE A 19 -56.58 6.47 16.33
CA ILE A 19 -55.24 6.80 15.85
C ILE A 19 -54.30 5.93 16.69
N LEU A 20 -54.00 4.75 16.16
CA LEU A 20 -52.80 4.01 16.56
C LEU A 20 -51.62 4.86 16.11
N PHE A 21 -51.00 5.56 17.05
CA PHE A 21 -49.62 5.98 16.86
C PHE A 21 -48.79 4.69 16.82
N ALA A 22 -48.51 4.21 15.62
CA ALA A 22 -47.37 3.31 15.44
C ALA A 22 -46.15 4.10 15.92
N GLN A 23 -45.59 3.72 17.06
CA GLN A 23 -44.22 4.07 17.39
C GLN A 23 -43.35 3.34 16.36
N GLY A 24 -43.18 3.96 15.19
CA GLY A 24 -42.18 3.53 14.23
C GLY A 24 -40.84 3.71 14.92
N ASN A 25 -40.19 2.59 15.25
CA ASN A 25 -38.78 2.62 15.57
C ASN A 25 -38.06 3.24 14.37
N ASN A 26 -37.56 4.46 14.53
CA ASN A 26 -36.73 5.16 13.55
C ASN A 26 -35.35 4.50 13.35
N SER A 27 -35.15 3.25 13.82
CA SER A 27 -33.93 2.48 13.60
C SER A 27 -33.80 1.97 12.17
N ASP A 28 -34.88 1.93 11.40
CA ASP A 28 -34.91 1.34 10.04
C ASP A 28 -34.59 2.35 8.92
N LEU A 29 -34.03 3.53 9.24
CA LEU A 29 -33.79 4.61 8.25
C LEU A 29 -32.31 4.94 8.00
N ILE A 30 -31.37 4.18 8.58
CA ILE A 30 -29.95 4.36 8.23
C ILE A 30 -29.62 3.37 7.11
N PRO A 31 -29.41 3.82 5.86
CA PRO A 31 -28.93 2.93 4.80
C PRO A 31 -27.59 2.29 5.22
N PRO A 32 -27.27 1.08 4.73
CA PRO A 32 -26.00 0.44 5.06
C PRO A 32 -24.85 1.37 4.68
N GLN A 33 -23.79 1.37 5.51
CA GLN A 33 -22.58 2.11 5.20
C GLN A 33 -21.92 1.52 3.94
N VAL A 34 -21.22 2.38 3.20
CA VAL A 34 -20.39 1.92 2.08
C VAL A 34 -19.22 1.12 2.64
N GLU A 35 -19.03 -0.09 2.11
CA GLU A 35 -17.89 -0.94 2.43
C GLU A 35 -16.87 -0.92 1.28
N ILE A 36 -15.58 -1.03 1.61
CA ILE A 36 -14.52 -1.18 0.62
C ILE A 36 -14.39 -2.69 0.32
N ALA A 37 -14.67 -3.08 -0.92
CA ALA A 37 -14.65 -4.48 -1.33
C ALA A 37 -13.28 -5.13 -1.09
N GLY A 38 -13.29 -6.37 -0.60
CA GLY A 38 -12.06 -7.14 -0.34
C GLY A 38 -11.31 -6.71 0.92
N THR A 39 -11.92 -5.90 1.79
CA THR A 39 -11.31 -5.44 3.04
C THR A 39 -11.97 -6.05 4.28
N GLN A 40 -11.23 -6.07 5.38
CA GLN A 40 -11.67 -6.64 6.66
C GLN A 40 -11.22 -5.74 7.82
N LEU A 41 -11.95 -5.81 8.93
CA LEU A 41 -11.56 -5.20 10.21
C LEU A 41 -11.19 -6.30 11.20
N LEU A 42 -9.97 -6.23 11.75
CA LEU A 42 -9.58 -7.00 12.93
C LEU A 42 -9.25 -6.06 14.08
N LYS A 43 -9.40 -6.55 15.31
CA LYS A 43 -9.04 -5.81 16.51
C LYS A 43 -7.88 -6.50 17.22
N ILE A 44 -7.00 -5.72 17.81
CA ILE A 44 -5.93 -6.20 18.69
C ILE A 44 -5.81 -5.25 19.88
N HIS A 45 -5.74 -5.80 21.09
CA HIS A 45 -5.43 -5.02 22.28
C HIS A 45 -3.95 -5.17 22.61
N SER A 46 -3.25 -4.04 22.71
CA SER A 46 -1.85 -3.97 23.10
C SER A 46 -1.72 -3.91 24.61
N SER A 47 -1.00 -4.85 25.20
CA SER A 47 -0.64 -4.80 26.62
C SER A 47 0.52 -3.83 26.90
N ILE A 48 1.35 -3.55 25.89
CA ILE A 48 2.49 -2.63 25.96
C ILE A 48 2.02 -1.17 26.04
N VAL A 49 1.01 -0.82 25.22
CA VAL A 49 0.46 0.54 25.15
C VAL A 49 -0.79 0.72 26.01
N ASP A 50 -1.45 -0.39 26.40
CA ASP A 50 -2.78 -0.39 27.02
C ASP A 50 -3.83 0.30 26.12
N GLN A 51 -3.92 -0.19 24.88
CA GLN A 51 -4.74 0.41 23.82
C GLN A 51 -5.29 -0.67 22.89
N GLU A 52 -6.59 -0.61 22.58
CA GLU A 52 -7.17 -1.36 21.45
C GLU A 52 -6.83 -0.65 20.13
N TYR A 53 -6.36 -1.40 19.15
CA TYR A 53 -6.17 -0.95 17.78
C TYR A 53 -7.12 -1.68 16.84
N ASP A 54 -7.66 -0.93 15.90
CA ASP A 54 -8.43 -1.42 14.77
C ASP A 54 -7.47 -1.55 13.58
N LEU A 55 -7.48 -2.74 12.96
CA LEU A 55 -6.65 -3.09 11.81
C LEU A 55 -7.54 -3.19 10.57
N TYR A 56 -7.33 -2.27 9.62
CA TYR A 56 -7.98 -2.33 8.31
C TYR A 56 -7.12 -3.15 7.37
N ILE A 57 -7.67 -4.22 6.82
CA ILE A 57 -6.90 -5.24 6.10
C ILE A 57 -7.40 -5.35 4.68
N ASN A 58 -6.50 -5.29 3.69
CA ASN A 58 -6.78 -5.71 2.32
C ASN A 58 -5.95 -6.97 2.03
N LEU A 59 -6.64 -8.03 1.57
CA LEU A 59 -6.01 -9.30 1.24
C LEU A 59 -5.93 -9.49 -0.28
N PRO A 60 -4.80 -10.01 -0.81
CA PRO A 60 -4.68 -10.29 -2.23
C PRO A 60 -5.62 -11.43 -2.64
N ARG A 61 -5.98 -11.49 -3.93
CA ARG A 61 -6.99 -12.43 -4.46
C ARG A 61 -6.72 -13.89 -4.09
N PHE A 62 -5.45 -14.29 -4.09
CA PHE A 62 -5.04 -15.68 -3.82
C PHE A 62 -4.50 -15.88 -2.40
N PHE A 63 -4.93 -15.10 -1.41
CA PHE A 63 -4.42 -15.19 -0.02
C PHE A 63 -4.60 -16.57 0.64
N ASN A 64 -5.57 -17.37 0.19
CA ASN A 64 -5.81 -18.73 0.68
C ASN A 64 -4.91 -19.79 0.03
N ASP A 65 -4.12 -19.43 -0.98
CA ASP A 65 -3.19 -20.37 -1.62
C ASP A 65 -2.01 -20.65 -0.69
N THR A 66 -2.00 -21.86 -0.12
CA THR A 66 -0.97 -22.30 0.83
C THR A 66 0.45 -22.39 0.25
N SER A 67 0.61 -22.32 -1.08
CA SER A 67 1.91 -22.28 -1.73
C SER A 67 2.53 -20.89 -1.81
N LYS A 68 1.77 -19.84 -1.47
CA LYS A 68 2.19 -18.44 -1.56
C LYS A 68 2.48 -17.83 -0.20
N THR A 69 3.43 -16.90 -0.19
CA THR A 69 3.68 -15.95 0.89
C THR A 69 3.68 -14.53 0.32
N PHE A 70 3.24 -13.57 1.12
CA PHE A 70 2.96 -12.21 0.67
C PHE A 70 3.80 -11.18 1.44
N PRO A 71 4.39 -10.20 0.75
CA PRO A 71 4.86 -8.97 1.37
C PRO A 71 3.74 -8.30 2.16
N VAL A 72 4.11 -7.53 3.19
CA VAL A 72 3.14 -6.84 4.03
C VAL A 72 3.42 -5.33 4.02
N ILE A 73 2.40 -4.56 3.69
CA ILE A 73 2.41 -3.11 3.70
C ILE A 73 1.67 -2.62 4.93
N TYR A 74 2.39 -2.12 5.92
CA TYR A 74 1.85 -1.48 7.11
C TYR A 74 1.69 0.01 6.87
N LEU A 75 0.50 0.53 7.15
CA LEU A 75 0.18 1.95 7.03
C LEU A 75 -0.32 2.47 8.38
N VAL A 76 0.38 3.46 8.94
CA VAL A 76 -0.16 4.20 10.08
C VAL A 76 -1.17 5.26 9.61
N ASP A 77 -2.02 5.77 10.50
CA ASP A 77 -3.12 6.70 10.16
C ASP A 77 -4.21 6.10 9.24
N ALA A 78 -4.53 4.82 9.42
CA ALA A 78 -5.45 4.10 8.55
C ALA A 78 -6.88 4.68 8.49
N GLN A 79 -7.34 5.37 9.53
CA GLN A 79 -8.62 6.08 9.56
C GLN A 79 -8.76 7.14 8.46
N TRP A 80 -7.63 7.71 8.01
CA TRP A 80 -7.61 8.71 6.93
C TRP A 80 -7.10 8.13 5.62
N ASP A 81 -6.09 7.26 5.69
CA ASP A 81 -5.27 6.93 4.51
C ASP A 81 -5.55 5.55 3.92
N PHE A 82 -6.22 4.65 4.63
CA PHE A 82 -6.45 3.29 4.15
C PHE A 82 -7.29 3.21 2.86
N PRO A 83 -8.38 3.99 2.68
CA PRO A 83 -9.11 3.99 1.41
C PRO A 83 -8.24 4.44 0.23
N LEU A 84 -7.35 5.41 0.46
CA LEU A 84 -6.40 5.89 -0.55
C LEU A 84 -5.36 4.81 -0.88
N LEU A 85 -4.77 4.16 0.14
CA LEU A 85 -3.84 3.04 -0.07
C LEU A 85 -4.50 1.92 -0.86
N ASN A 86 -5.73 1.55 -0.53
CA ASN A 86 -6.45 0.49 -1.23
C ASN A 86 -6.67 0.81 -2.71
N ALA A 87 -6.99 2.07 -3.04
CA ALA A 87 -7.10 2.53 -4.43
C ALA A 87 -5.75 2.48 -5.16
N ILE A 88 -4.69 3.04 -4.56
CA ILE A 88 -3.34 3.03 -5.13
C ILE A 88 -2.86 1.60 -5.36
N TYR A 89 -2.97 0.74 -4.36
CA TYR A 89 -2.56 -0.66 -4.48
C TYR A 89 -3.30 -1.36 -5.62
N GLY A 90 -4.62 -1.18 -5.72
CA GLY A 90 -5.42 -1.79 -6.79
C GLY A 90 -4.97 -1.39 -8.20
N GLU A 91 -4.75 -0.09 -8.44
CA GLU A 91 -4.25 0.43 -9.71
C GLU A 91 -2.85 -0.10 -10.03
N GLN A 92 -1.94 0.00 -9.07
CA GLN A 92 -0.54 -0.37 -9.29
C GLN A 92 -0.32 -1.89 -9.39
N TYR A 93 -1.16 -2.68 -8.71
CA TYR A 93 -1.20 -4.12 -8.88
C TYR A 93 -1.76 -4.49 -10.26
N TYR A 94 -2.82 -3.82 -10.73
CA TYR A 94 -3.39 -4.04 -12.07
C TYR A 94 -2.38 -3.74 -13.19
N ASP A 95 -1.57 -2.69 -13.02
CA ASP A 95 -0.51 -2.32 -13.96
C ASP A 95 0.80 -3.12 -13.75
N GLY A 96 0.82 -4.08 -12.82
CA GLY A 96 1.97 -4.97 -12.61
C GLY A 96 3.19 -4.32 -11.98
N PHE A 97 3.05 -3.12 -11.41
CA PHE A 97 4.13 -2.46 -10.65
C PHE A 97 4.33 -3.08 -9.27
N LEU A 98 3.24 -3.50 -8.63
CA LEU A 98 3.29 -4.13 -7.31
C LEU A 98 3.07 -5.64 -7.39
N PRO A 99 3.70 -6.42 -6.48
CA PRO A 99 3.35 -7.82 -6.30
C PRO A 99 1.99 -7.95 -5.61
N GLU A 100 1.48 -9.18 -5.52
CA GLU A 100 0.43 -9.48 -4.55
C GLU A 100 0.97 -9.22 -3.14
N ALA A 101 0.32 -8.34 -2.38
CA ALA A 101 0.71 -7.97 -1.03
C ALA A 101 -0.51 -7.90 -0.10
N ILE A 102 -0.27 -8.04 1.20
CA ILE A 102 -1.25 -7.79 2.25
C ILE A 102 -1.09 -6.35 2.72
N SER A 103 -2.18 -5.57 2.72
CA SER A 103 -2.15 -4.23 3.33
C SER A 103 -2.75 -4.28 4.73
N ILE A 104 -2.04 -3.75 5.72
CA ILE A 104 -2.45 -3.61 7.12
C ILE A 104 -2.43 -2.13 7.50
N GLY A 105 -3.59 -1.49 7.49
CA GLY A 105 -3.80 -0.18 8.08
C GLY A 105 -3.95 -0.27 9.59
N ILE A 106 -3.20 0.53 10.34
CA ILE A 106 -3.23 0.63 11.79
C ILE A 106 -3.95 1.92 12.18
N THR A 107 -5.04 1.79 12.95
CA THR A 107 -5.74 2.91 13.61
C THR A 107 -6.15 2.51 15.02
N TRP A 108 -6.62 3.46 15.81
CA TRP A 108 -7.04 3.25 17.18
C TRP A 108 -8.48 2.73 17.26
N GLY A 109 -8.70 1.71 18.10
CA GLY A 109 -10.02 1.18 18.44
C GLY A 109 -10.54 1.71 19.79
N GLY A 110 -11.51 1.02 20.37
CA GLY A 110 -12.21 1.43 21.58
C GLY A 110 -13.45 2.30 21.36
N GLU A 111 -14.05 2.76 22.45
CA GLU A 111 -15.26 3.60 22.41
C GLU A 111 -14.89 5.07 22.14
N ASN A 112 -15.28 5.59 20.97
CA ASN A 112 -15.05 6.97 20.53
C ASN A 112 -13.58 7.46 20.67
N PRO A 113 -12.61 6.76 20.04
CA PRO A 113 -11.21 7.14 20.13
C PRO A 113 -10.96 8.56 19.60
N ASN A 114 -10.19 9.36 20.35
CA ASN A 114 -9.66 10.62 19.84
C ASN A 114 -8.38 10.36 19.06
N TYR A 115 -8.51 10.23 17.74
CA TYR A 115 -7.38 9.95 16.86
C TYR A 115 -6.28 10.99 16.93
N ASP A 116 -6.60 12.27 17.09
CA ASP A 116 -5.55 13.31 17.12
C ASP A 116 -4.66 13.18 18.36
N ASP A 117 -5.24 12.90 19.52
CA ASP A 117 -4.50 12.74 20.77
C ASP A 117 -3.66 11.45 20.75
N LEU A 118 -4.28 10.33 20.33
CA LEU A 118 -3.62 9.03 20.26
C LEU A 118 -2.51 9.00 19.23
N ARG A 119 -2.70 9.66 18.08
CA ARG A 119 -1.69 9.90 17.07
C ARG A 119 -0.49 10.65 17.61
N ARG A 120 -0.73 11.78 18.30
CA ARG A 120 0.37 12.55 18.88
C ARG A 120 1.11 11.74 19.93
N ARG A 121 0.41 10.92 20.74
CA ARG A 121 1.05 9.96 21.64
C ARG A 121 1.96 9.00 20.88
N ASP A 122 1.42 8.24 19.95
CA ASP A 122 2.11 7.09 19.37
C ASP A 122 3.17 7.46 18.34
N PHE A 123 3.07 8.63 17.69
CA PHE A 123 3.98 8.96 16.58
C PHE A 123 5.08 9.95 16.95
N THR A 124 5.10 10.45 18.18
CA THR A 124 6.14 11.40 18.62
C THR A 124 7.16 10.73 19.54
N PRO A 125 8.47 10.83 19.23
CA PRO A 125 9.52 10.16 20.01
C PRO A 125 9.73 10.69 21.43
N THR A 126 9.51 11.98 21.66
CA THR A 126 9.81 12.63 22.95
C THR A 126 8.57 13.28 23.55
N LYS A 127 8.65 13.58 24.85
CA LYS A 127 7.60 14.33 25.54
C LYS A 127 7.87 15.83 25.42
N ILE A 128 7.02 16.57 24.72
CA ILE A 128 7.10 18.04 24.69
C ILE A 128 6.13 18.66 25.69
N ARG A 129 6.54 19.77 26.32
CA ARG A 129 5.76 20.44 27.38
C ARG A 129 4.40 20.94 26.86
N GLN A 130 4.35 21.32 25.60
CA GLN A 130 3.20 21.91 24.93
C GLN A 130 2.15 20.87 24.54
N ASP A 131 2.49 19.58 24.57
CA ASP A 131 1.60 18.49 24.17
C ASP A 131 1.60 17.37 25.21
N SER A 132 0.57 17.36 26.05
CA SER A 132 0.36 16.36 27.09
C SER A 132 0.09 14.96 26.57
N PHE A 133 -0.07 14.76 25.26
CA PHE A 133 -0.23 13.43 24.66
C PHE A 133 1.06 12.89 24.06
N SER A 134 2.00 13.74 23.60
CA SER A 134 3.27 13.33 22.96
C SER A 134 4.15 12.34 23.76
N GLY A 135 5.07 11.63 23.07
CA GLY A 135 6.19 10.90 23.66
C GLY A 135 6.03 9.39 23.80
N GLY A 136 5.12 8.78 23.06
CA GLY A 136 4.79 7.34 23.15
C GLY A 136 5.38 6.46 22.04
N ALA A 137 6.18 7.00 21.11
CA ALA A 137 6.65 6.24 19.94
C ALA A 137 7.45 4.98 20.27
N GLU A 138 8.21 4.98 21.36
CA GLU A 138 8.92 3.79 21.82
C GLU A 138 7.95 2.64 22.12
N LYS A 139 6.92 2.90 22.93
CA LYS A 139 5.91 1.88 23.28
C LYS A 139 5.11 1.44 22.05
N PHE A 140 4.77 2.37 21.17
CA PHE A 140 4.05 2.03 19.95
C PHE A 140 4.90 1.17 19.00
N LEU A 141 6.19 1.47 18.85
CA LEU A 141 7.12 0.64 18.10
C LEU A 141 7.27 -0.77 18.71
N SER A 142 7.37 -0.86 20.04
CA SER A 142 7.37 -2.16 20.74
C SER A 142 6.06 -2.93 20.51
N PHE A 143 4.89 -2.27 20.54
CA PHE A 143 3.63 -2.91 20.15
C PHE A 143 3.69 -3.46 18.73
N ILE A 144 4.18 -2.67 17.76
CA ILE A 144 4.28 -3.12 16.37
C ILE A 144 5.16 -4.37 16.28
N LYS A 145 6.33 -4.35 16.91
CA LYS A 145 7.33 -5.41 16.86
C LYS A 145 6.90 -6.67 17.60
N ASP A 146 6.45 -6.54 18.84
CA ASP A 146 6.31 -7.65 19.77
C ASP A 146 4.87 -8.20 19.84
N GLU A 147 3.87 -7.44 19.38
CA GLU A 147 2.46 -7.84 19.41
C GLU A 147 1.83 -7.88 18.00
N LEU A 148 1.89 -6.78 17.25
CA LEU A 148 1.17 -6.66 15.97
C LEU A 148 1.74 -7.56 14.87
N ILE A 149 3.05 -7.48 14.59
CA ILE A 149 3.69 -8.28 13.54
C ILE A 149 3.49 -9.78 13.83
N PRO A 150 3.77 -10.31 15.04
CA PRO A 150 3.47 -11.69 15.38
C PRO A 150 1.99 -12.07 15.20
N PHE A 151 1.06 -11.17 15.55
CA PHE A 151 -0.37 -11.39 15.34
C PHE A 151 -0.73 -11.53 13.87
N VAL A 152 -0.22 -10.64 13.01
CA VAL A 152 -0.44 -10.68 11.55
C VAL A 152 0.20 -11.95 10.96
N ASP A 153 1.44 -12.26 11.32
CA ASP A 153 2.19 -13.44 10.86
C ASP A 153 1.51 -14.76 11.28
N SER A 154 0.80 -14.77 12.42
CA SER A 154 0.03 -15.94 12.87
C SER A 154 -1.25 -16.17 12.06
N LYS A 155 -1.80 -15.11 11.45
CA LYS A 155 -3.09 -15.15 10.73
C LYS A 155 -2.91 -15.31 9.23
N PHE A 156 -1.81 -14.80 8.68
CA PHE A 156 -1.58 -14.75 7.25
C PHE A 156 -0.20 -15.30 6.87
N LYS A 157 -0.05 -15.75 5.64
CA LYS A 157 1.25 -16.21 5.10
C LYS A 157 2.07 -15.02 4.65
N THR A 158 2.72 -14.38 5.60
CA THR A 158 3.56 -13.20 5.36
C THR A 158 4.97 -13.60 4.91
N LYS A 159 5.67 -12.67 4.28
CA LYS A 159 7.12 -12.70 4.05
C LYS A 159 7.80 -11.80 5.09
N PRO A 160 8.48 -12.37 6.10
CA PRO A 160 9.10 -11.59 7.17
C PRO A 160 10.17 -10.59 6.69
N ASP A 161 10.75 -10.84 5.52
CA ASP A 161 11.81 -10.08 4.87
C ASP A 161 11.31 -9.13 3.76
N GLU A 162 9.99 -8.96 3.63
CA GLU A 162 9.39 -7.99 2.71
C GLU A 162 8.29 -7.18 3.43
N ARG A 163 8.67 -6.47 4.50
CA ARG A 163 7.77 -5.57 5.24
C ARG A 163 8.00 -4.11 4.85
N THR A 164 6.91 -3.40 4.58
CA THR A 164 6.92 -1.97 4.27
C THR A 164 6.21 -1.19 5.37
N LEU A 165 6.79 -0.11 5.88
CA LEU A 165 6.12 0.85 6.76
C LEU A 165 5.84 2.16 6.01
N MET A 166 4.60 2.62 6.09
CA MET A 166 4.12 3.83 5.43
C MET A 166 3.52 4.82 6.40
N GLY A 167 3.79 6.11 6.20
CA GLY A 167 3.19 7.16 7.01
C GLY A 167 3.41 8.57 6.45
N SER A 168 2.56 9.50 6.89
CA SER A 168 2.64 10.90 6.47
C SER A 168 2.66 11.84 7.68
N SER A 169 3.32 13.00 7.58
CA SER A 169 3.36 13.98 8.67
C SER A 169 3.99 13.38 9.94
N LEU A 170 3.31 13.41 11.10
CA LEU A 170 3.77 12.68 12.29
C LEU A 170 3.94 11.18 12.04
N GLY A 171 3.09 10.56 11.22
CA GLY A 171 3.29 9.16 10.81
C GLY A 171 4.59 8.97 10.04
N GLY A 172 5.02 9.96 9.25
CA GLY A 172 6.32 9.97 8.59
C GLY A 172 7.49 10.14 9.56
N LEU A 173 7.32 10.97 10.61
CA LEU A 173 8.28 11.08 11.71
C LEU A 173 8.43 9.74 12.45
N PHE A 174 7.32 9.09 12.80
CA PHE A 174 7.33 7.76 13.40
C PHE A 174 7.99 6.72 12.50
N THR A 175 7.73 6.79 11.20
CA THR A 175 8.32 5.89 10.21
C THR A 175 9.85 6.01 10.18
N LEU A 176 10.40 7.24 10.22
CA LEU A 176 11.84 7.47 10.37
C LEU A 176 12.36 7.00 11.73
N TYR A 177 11.64 7.27 12.81
CA TYR A 177 11.99 6.80 14.15
C TYR A 177 12.11 5.27 14.20
N ALA A 178 11.14 4.55 13.64
CA ALA A 178 11.17 3.10 13.54
C ALA A 178 12.39 2.59 12.76
N MET A 179 12.76 3.26 11.66
CA MET A 179 13.94 2.91 10.86
C MET A 179 15.26 2.99 11.63
N PHE A 180 15.44 4.05 12.45
CA PHE A 180 16.68 4.20 13.22
C PHE A 180 16.71 3.40 14.52
N ASN A 181 15.56 3.07 15.10
CA ASN A 181 15.50 2.36 16.37
C ASN A 181 15.33 0.84 16.24
N GLU A 182 14.79 0.36 15.10
CA GLU A 182 14.55 -1.05 14.81
C GLU A 182 14.81 -1.32 13.32
N THR A 183 16.05 -1.11 12.87
CA THR A 183 16.43 -1.12 11.43
C THR A 183 16.11 -2.43 10.70
N ASP A 184 16.16 -3.57 11.40
CA ASP A 184 15.87 -4.89 10.80
C ASP A 184 14.37 -5.23 10.77
N LEU A 185 13.51 -4.38 11.32
CA LEU A 185 12.08 -4.68 11.46
C LEU A 185 11.30 -4.53 10.15
N PHE A 186 11.68 -3.55 9.33
CA PHE A 186 11.10 -3.31 8.01
C PHE A 186 12.20 -3.17 6.96
N ASN A 187 11.90 -3.62 5.75
CA ASN A 187 12.81 -3.59 4.62
C ASN A 187 12.60 -2.33 3.77
N HIS A 188 11.38 -1.80 3.82
CA HIS A 188 10.95 -0.69 2.99
C HIS A 188 10.25 0.39 3.82
N TYR A 189 10.53 1.65 3.52
CA TYR A 189 9.93 2.80 4.16
C TYR A 189 9.42 3.76 3.08
N VAL A 190 8.13 4.11 3.14
CA VAL A 190 7.51 5.06 2.20
C VAL A 190 6.81 6.14 2.99
N LEU A 191 7.34 7.36 2.92
CA LEU A 191 6.80 8.46 3.71
C LEU A 191 6.63 9.75 2.93
N THR A 192 5.66 10.55 3.37
CA THR A 192 5.35 11.85 2.75
C THR A 192 5.22 12.95 3.81
N SER A 193 5.76 14.12 3.49
CA SER A 193 5.76 15.30 4.35
C SER A 193 6.16 14.98 5.79
N PRO A 194 7.27 14.22 6.04
CA PRO A 194 7.64 13.83 7.40
C PRO A 194 7.82 15.07 8.27
N ALA A 195 7.35 15.01 9.52
CA ALA A 195 7.46 16.11 10.48
C ALA A 195 8.89 16.27 11.02
N ILE A 196 9.87 16.48 10.14
CA ILE A 196 11.31 16.55 10.45
C ILE A 196 11.61 17.66 11.46
N GLY A 197 10.90 18.79 11.40
CA GLY A 197 11.10 19.91 12.33
C GLY A 197 10.48 19.72 13.72
N TRP A 198 9.87 18.57 14.01
CA TRP A 198 9.26 18.31 15.31
C TRP A 198 10.31 18.23 16.43
N ASP A 199 9.99 18.82 17.60
CA ASP A 199 10.86 18.93 18.78
C ASP A 199 12.29 19.37 18.42
N ASP A 200 12.39 20.53 17.76
CA ASP A 200 13.65 21.14 17.31
C ASP A 200 14.52 20.21 16.44
N GLY A 201 13.87 19.36 15.63
CA GLY A 201 14.57 18.46 14.72
C GLY A 201 15.07 17.17 15.38
N ILE A 202 14.36 16.65 16.38
CA ILE A 202 14.78 15.51 17.20
C ILE A 202 15.20 14.28 16.38
N ILE A 203 14.63 14.09 15.19
CA ILE A 203 14.94 12.93 14.34
C ILE A 203 16.42 12.88 13.94
N ASN A 204 17.08 14.04 13.83
CA ASN A 204 18.54 14.12 13.62
C ASN A 204 19.34 13.52 14.78
N SER A 205 18.81 13.57 16.01
CA SER A 205 19.46 12.97 17.18
C SER A 205 19.38 11.44 17.15
N TYR A 206 18.26 10.88 16.67
CA TYR A 206 18.11 9.43 16.49
C TYR A 206 18.99 8.91 15.36
N GLU A 207 19.05 9.62 14.23
CA GLU A 207 20.01 9.32 13.15
C GLU A 207 21.45 9.38 13.66
N LYS A 208 21.83 10.46 14.37
CA LYS A 208 23.18 10.60 14.91
C LYS A 208 23.54 9.45 15.86
N LYS A 209 22.64 9.09 16.78
CA LYS A 209 22.86 7.96 17.69
C LYS A 209 23.05 6.66 16.90
N TYR A 210 22.20 6.41 15.90
CA TYR A 210 22.35 5.25 15.04
C TYR A 210 23.72 5.25 14.34
N SER A 211 24.15 6.39 13.81
CA SER A 211 25.45 6.54 13.12
C SER A 211 26.67 6.25 14.01
N GLU A 212 26.52 6.37 15.33
CA GLU A 212 27.59 6.08 16.30
C GLU A 212 27.72 4.57 16.60
N GLU A 213 26.63 3.82 16.39
CA GLU A 213 26.53 2.40 16.76
C GLU A 213 26.50 1.48 15.52
N GLY A 214 26.00 1.96 14.39
CA GLY A 214 25.74 1.21 13.16
C GLY A 214 26.27 1.89 11.91
N SER A 215 26.47 1.09 10.86
CA SER A 215 26.92 1.57 9.55
C SER A 215 26.14 0.95 8.38
N GLU A 216 25.15 0.10 8.66
CA GLU A 216 24.38 -0.63 7.65
C GLU A 216 22.88 -0.41 7.83
N ILE A 217 22.23 0.26 6.88
CA ILE A 217 20.78 0.41 6.84
C ILE A 217 20.30 -0.28 5.55
N PRO A 218 20.14 -1.62 5.53
CA PRO A 218 19.86 -2.38 4.32
C PRO A 218 18.37 -2.28 3.89
N VAL A 219 17.90 -1.06 3.69
CA VAL A 219 16.49 -0.74 3.44
C VAL A 219 16.33 0.14 2.21
N LYS A 220 15.14 0.10 1.61
CA LYS A 220 14.72 1.09 0.62
C LYS A 220 13.90 2.19 1.30
N LEU A 221 14.32 3.44 1.15
CA LEU A 221 13.65 4.61 1.72
C LEU A 221 13.15 5.55 0.61
N PHE A 222 11.83 5.72 0.53
CA PHE A 222 11.23 6.78 -0.28
C PHE A 222 10.73 7.91 0.62
N MET A 223 11.11 9.14 0.31
CA MET A 223 10.59 10.33 0.97
C MET A 223 10.07 11.34 -0.04
N ALA A 224 8.90 11.92 0.21
CA ALA A 224 8.39 13.05 -0.56
C ALA A 224 7.97 14.22 0.33
N ILE A 225 7.98 15.44 -0.19
CA ILE A 225 7.45 16.64 0.46
C ILE A 225 6.75 17.53 -0.57
N GLY A 226 5.73 18.29 -0.17
CA GLY A 226 5.07 19.26 -1.03
C GLY A 226 5.93 20.52 -1.20
N GLU A 227 5.94 21.09 -2.41
CA GLU A 227 6.69 22.31 -2.72
C GLU A 227 6.36 23.49 -1.79
N TYR A 228 5.11 23.61 -1.35
CA TYR A 228 4.66 24.71 -0.49
C TYR A 228 4.95 24.52 1.01
N GLU A 229 5.66 23.46 1.38
CA GLU A 229 6.06 23.18 2.76
C GLU A 229 7.47 23.74 3.07
N TYR A 230 7.99 23.44 4.26
CA TYR A 230 9.37 23.76 4.62
C TYR A 230 10.36 22.78 3.94
N VAL A 231 10.55 22.95 2.63
CA VAL A 231 11.38 22.06 1.80
C VAL A 231 12.85 22.03 2.25
N LYS A 232 13.40 23.14 2.75
CA LYS A 232 14.81 23.22 3.14
C LYS A 232 15.17 22.21 4.24
N GLY A 233 14.36 22.12 5.31
CA GLY A 233 14.60 21.15 6.37
C GLY A 233 14.50 19.69 5.92
N PHE A 234 13.64 19.41 4.94
CA PHE A 234 13.56 18.09 4.30
C PHE A 234 14.81 17.77 3.48
N GLN A 235 15.28 18.71 2.67
CA GLN A 235 16.49 18.56 1.87
C GLN A 235 17.73 18.41 2.75
N ASP A 236 17.87 19.23 3.79
CA ASP A 236 19.01 19.16 4.72
C ASP A 236 19.09 17.78 5.41
N PHE A 237 17.94 17.23 5.81
CA PHE A 237 17.88 15.88 6.39
C PHE A 237 18.26 14.79 5.36
N ALA A 238 17.74 14.89 4.13
CA ALA A 238 18.06 13.94 3.07
C ALA A 238 19.55 14.00 2.69
N GLU A 239 20.12 15.19 2.52
CA GLU A 239 21.53 15.42 2.23
C GLU A 239 22.42 14.80 3.32
N ASN A 240 22.06 14.98 4.61
CA ASN A 240 22.77 14.33 5.71
C ASN A 240 22.77 12.79 5.58
N LEU A 241 21.65 12.16 5.21
CA LEU A 241 21.61 10.70 5.00
C LEU A 241 22.48 10.25 3.81
N GLU A 242 22.52 11.02 2.73
CA GLU A 242 23.38 10.74 1.58
C GLU A 242 24.86 10.86 1.93
N GLU A 243 25.24 11.90 2.69
CA GLU A 243 26.63 12.12 3.13
C GLU A 243 27.14 11.03 4.06
N LYS A 244 26.26 10.45 4.90
CA LYS A 244 26.60 9.33 5.79
C LYS A 244 26.93 8.05 5.03
N ASN A 245 26.37 7.88 3.82
CA ASN A 245 26.64 6.76 2.94
C ASN A 245 26.47 5.39 3.64
N TYR A 246 25.36 5.22 4.36
CA TYR A 246 25.02 3.96 5.02
C TYR A 246 25.02 2.80 4.05
N LYS A 247 25.70 1.71 4.41
CA LYS A 247 25.76 0.52 3.55
C LYS A 247 24.36 -0.09 3.43
N GLY A 248 23.93 -0.32 2.19
CA GLY A 248 22.64 -0.93 1.87
C GLY A 248 21.45 0.03 1.87
N LEU A 249 21.64 1.33 2.17
CA LEU A 249 20.56 2.30 2.09
C LEU A 249 20.33 2.70 0.63
N GLU A 250 19.16 2.33 0.11
CA GLU A 250 18.70 2.77 -1.20
C GLU A 250 17.64 3.86 -1.01
N MET A 251 18.00 5.12 -1.22
CA MET A 251 17.12 6.25 -0.97
C MET A 251 16.69 6.96 -2.25
N LYS A 252 15.41 7.34 -2.33
CA LYS A 252 14.88 8.29 -3.31
C LYS A 252 14.07 9.38 -2.61
N THR A 253 14.33 10.64 -2.94
CA THR A 253 13.59 11.80 -2.42
C THR A 253 12.87 12.54 -3.54
N ARG A 254 11.77 13.23 -3.22
CA ARG A 254 11.03 14.08 -4.16
C ARG A 254 10.44 15.32 -3.50
N VAL A 255 10.57 16.46 -4.18
CA VAL A 255 9.71 17.64 -3.94
C VAL A 255 8.60 17.59 -4.99
N LEU A 256 7.34 17.61 -4.54
CA LEU A 256 6.16 17.50 -5.39
C LEU A 256 5.66 18.89 -5.77
N ASP A 257 5.79 19.22 -7.06
CA ASP A 257 5.45 20.50 -7.68
C ASP A 257 3.97 20.86 -7.49
N GLY A 258 3.69 22.08 -7.04
CA GLY A 258 2.32 22.59 -6.84
C GLY A 258 1.53 21.91 -5.72
N ILE A 259 2.16 21.06 -4.89
CA ILE A 259 1.50 20.29 -3.83
C ILE A 259 1.76 20.90 -2.44
N GLY A 260 0.72 20.92 -1.60
CA GLY A 260 0.81 21.21 -0.15
C GLY A 260 0.73 19.94 0.70
N HIS A 261 0.85 20.09 2.03
CA HIS A 261 1.03 19.00 3.00
C HIS A 261 0.18 17.73 2.77
N SER A 262 -1.15 17.85 2.77
CA SER A 262 -2.02 16.66 2.66
C SER A 262 -2.07 16.06 1.25
N GLY A 263 -1.75 16.86 0.21
CA GLY A 263 -1.81 16.42 -1.18
C GLY A 263 -0.67 15.48 -1.57
N THR A 264 0.39 15.41 -0.76
CA THR A 264 1.57 14.59 -1.06
C THR A 264 1.29 13.09 -1.03
N LYS A 265 0.26 12.65 -0.30
CA LYS A 265 -0.02 11.24 -0.06
C LYS A 265 -0.31 10.45 -1.33
N ALA A 266 -1.14 10.97 -2.23
CA ALA A 266 -1.55 10.24 -3.43
C ALA A 266 -0.37 9.95 -4.36
N GLU A 267 0.36 10.98 -4.78
CA GLU A 267 1.55 10.79 -5.62
C GLU A 267 2.70 10.14 -4.85
N GLY A 268 2.97 10.58 -3.62
CA GLY A 268 4.09 10.10 -2.83
C GLY A 268 3.98 8.61 -2.48
N TYR A 269 2.81 8.15 -2.03
CA TYR A 269 2.60 6.71 -1.79
C TYR A 269 2.69 5.90 -3.08
N THR A 270 2.13 6.40 -4.20
CA THR A 270 2.22 5.72 -5.50
C THR A 270 3.66 5.54 -5.96
N ARG A 271 4.44 6.64 -5.98
CA ARG A 271 5.86 6.64 -6.38
C ARG A 271 6.73 5.82 -5.44
N GLY A 272 6.46 5.92 -4.13
CA GLY A 272 7.21 5.20 -3.11
C GLY A 272 6.98 3.70 -3.19
N LEU A 273 5.73 3.25 -3.35
CA LEU A 273 5.41 1.83 -3.55
C LEU A 273 6.05 1.29 -4.83
N GLN A 274 6.01 2.03 -5.94
CA GLN A 274 6.72 1.65 -7.17
C GLN A 274 8.23 1.48 -6.96
N PHE A 275 8.85 2.35 -6.17
CA PHE A 275 10.29 2.28 -5.90
C PHE A 275 10.64 1.10 -4.99
N VAL A 276 9.95 0.92 -3.87
CA VAL A 276 10.34 -0.10 -2.90
C VAL A 276 10.10 -1.52 -3.44
N PHE A 277 9.04 -1.70 -4.25
CA PHE A 277 8.77 -2.95 -4.95
C PHE A 277 9.41 -3.04 -6.34
N GLU A 278 10.28 -2.09 -6.72
CA GLU A 278 11.01 -2.15 -7.99
C GLU A 278 11.85 -3.44 -8.03
N LYS A 279 11.60 -4.25 -9.07
CA LYS A 279 12.32 -5.52 -9.27
C LYS A 279 13.79 -5.27 -9.56
N THR A 280 14.67 -5.99 -8.88
CA THR A 280 16.10 -5.99 -9.19
C THR A 280 16.32 -6.46 -10.62
N PRO A 281 17.03 -5.70 -11.48
CA PRO A 281 17.31 -6.12 -12.85
C PRO A 281 18.04 -7.47 -12.87
N PHE A 282 17.48 -8.45 -13.57
CA PHE A 282 18.15 -9.71 -13.86
C PHE A 282 18.88 -9.59 -15.21
N VAL A 283 20.07 -10.16 -15.35
CA VAL A 283 20.80 -10.18 -16.63
C VAL A 283 20.86 -11.61 -17.12
N VAL A 284 20.33 -11.86 -18.32
CA VAL A 284 20.33 -13.18 -18.95
C VAL A 284 21.42 -13.21 -20.01
N ASN A 285 22.20 -14.30 -20.05
CA ASN A 285 23.20 -14.51 -21.10
C ASN A 285 22.54 -14.48 -22.50
N HIS A 286 23.19 -13.81 -23.45
CA HIS A 286 22.66 -13.66 -24.82
C HIS A 286 22.41 -15.01 -25.51
N ASP A 287 23.23 -16.03 -25.25
CA ASP A 287 23.05 -17.38 -25.80
C ASP A 287 21.75 -18.04 -25.31
N ILE A 288 21.29 -17.69 -24.10
CA ILE A 288 20.01 -18.15 -23.57
C ILE A 288 18.87 -17.37 -24.24
N LEU A 289 19.00 -16.04 -24.33
CA LEU A 289 18.01 -15.18 -24.98
C LEU A 289 17.77 -15.56 -26.45
N ASP A 290 18.83 -15.88 -27.18
CA ASP A 290 18.74 -16.28 -28.59
C ASP A 290 17.88 -17.54 -28.80
N LYS A 291 17.82 -18.45 -27.81
CA LYS A 291 16.95 -19.65 -27.87
C LYS A 291 15.46 -19.29 -27.88
N TYR A 292 15.09 -18.15 -27.32
CA TYR A 292 13.71 -17.67 -27.25
C TYR A 292 13.26 -16.94 -28.52
N SER A 293 14.18 -16.64 -29.45
CA SER A 293 13.81 -16.03 -30.72
C SER A 293 13.05 -17.00 -31.62
N GLY A 294 11.99 -16.54 -32.28
CA GLY A 294 11.14 -17.35 -33.16
C GLY A 294 9.71 -16.82 -33.24
N SER A 295 8.84 -17.56 -33.93
CA SER A 295 7.42 -17.25 -34.02
C SER A 295 6.61 -18.18 -33.12
N TYR A 296 5.61 -17.60 -32.49
CA TYR A 296 4.76 -18.23 -31.50
C TYR A 296 3.30 -18.05 -31.91
N GLN A 297 2.53 -19.14 -31.86
CA GLN A 297 1.13 -19.16 -32.28
C GLN A 297 0.21 -19.16 -31.06
N VAL A 298 -0.61 -18.11 -30.94
CA VAL A 298 -1.65 -18.03 -29.89
C VAL A 298 -2.94 -18.68 -30.39
N ASN A 299 -3.43 -18.24 -31.55
CA ASN A 299 -4.56 -18.82 -32.28
C ASN A 299 -4.35 -18.57 -33.79
N PRO A 300 -5.10 -19.21 -34.72
CA PRO A 300 -4.83 -19.11 -36.16
C PRO A 300 -4.67 -17.69 -36.74
N SER A 301 -5.33 -16.69 -36.14
CA SER A 301 -5.29 -15.30 -36.59
C SER A 301 -4.29 -14.42 -35.83
N PHE A 302 -3.62 -14.96 -34.80
CA PHE A 302 -2.72 -14.20 -33.93
C PHE A 302 -1.39 -14.94 -33.70
N LYS A 303 -0.31 -14.29 -34.17
CA LYS A 303 1.07 -14.74 -34.00
C LYS A 303 1.88 -13.68 -33.26
N ILE A 304 2.84 -14.13 -32.47
CA ILE A 304 3.82 -13.27 -31.79
C ILE A 304 5.18 -13.61 -32.37
N ILE A 305 5.95 -12.61 -32.77
CA ILE A 305 7.34 -12.79 -33.18
C ILE A 305 8.20 -12.31 -32.02
N ILE A 306 9.06 -13.19 -31.50
CA ILE A 306 10.02 -12.84 -30.47
C ILE A 306 11.41 -12.83 -31.09
N TYR A 307 12.18 -11.79 -30.82
CA TYR A 307 13.58 -11.70 -31.20
C TYR A 307 14.38 -10.95 -30.13
N ARG A 308 15.67 -11.24 -30.02
CA ARG A 308 16.57 -10.46 -29.17
C ARG A 308 16.92 -9.14 -29.83
N ASP A 309 16.88 -8.07 -29.04
CA ASP A 309 17.44 -6.76 -29.36
C ASP A 309 18.36 -6.33 -28.21
N SER A 310 19.67 -6.33 -28.48
CA SER A 310 20.73 -6.12 -27.48
C SER A 310 20.58 -7.05 -26.25
N GLU A 311 20.21 -6.50 -25.10
CA GLU A 311 20.10 -7.17 -23.79
C GLU A 311 18.68 -7.72 -23.51
N TYR A 312 17.71 -7.44 -24.40
CA TYR A 312 16.30 -7.72 -24.15
C TYR A 312 15.68 -8.61 -25.23
N LEU A 313 14.57 -9.26 -24.89
CA LEU A 313 13.67 -9.83 -25.88
C LEU A 313 12.61 -8.80 -26.26
N ILE A 314 12.31 -8.72 -27.55
CA ILE A 314 11.22 -7.93 -28.10
C ILE A 314 10.14 -8.88 -28.59
N ALA A 315 8.93 -8.72 -28.08
CA ALA A 315 7.74 -9.39 -28.59
C ALA A 315 6.96 -8.44 -29.50
N GLU A 316 6.83 -8.82 -30.76
CA GLU A 316 6.07 -8.07 -31.76
C GLU A 316 4.72 -8.75 -32.01
N THR A 317 3.65 -7.97 -31.87
CA THR A 317 2.27 -8.42 -32.07
C THR A 317 1.62 -7.70 -33.26
N PRO A 318 0.59 -8.27 -33.91
CA PRO A 318 0.00 -7.68 -35.10
C PRO A 318 -0.72 -6.33 -34.86
N PHE A 319 -1.06 -6.02 -33.60
CA PHE A 319 -1.92 -4.88 -33.25
C PHE A 319 -1.29 -3.87 -32.28
N ASN A 320 -0.35 -4.30 -31.41
CA ASN A 320 0.17 -3.46 -30.33
C ASN A 320 1.64 -3.05 -30.49
N GLY A 321 2.25 -3.26 -31.66
CA GLY A 321 3.65 -2.91 -31.91
C GLY A 321 4.64 -3.81 -31.15
N LYS A 322 5.83 -3.25 -30.87
CA LYS A 322 6.97 -3.93 -30.22
C LYS A 322 6.90 -3.76 -28.70
N ILE A 323 6.97 -4.86 -27.97
CA ILE A 323 6.93 -4.90 -26.50
C ILE A 323 8.27 -5.42 -25.99
N ILE A 324 8.88 -4.71 -25.03
CA ILE A 324 10.11 -5.16 -24.37
C ILE A 324 9.74 -6.14 -23.26
N LEU A 325 10.34 -7.33 -23.28
CA LEU A 325 10.25 -8.32 -22.21
C LEU A 325 11.49 -8.18 -21.30
N TYR A 326 11.26 -7.72 -20.08
CA TYR A 326 12.30 -7.57 -19.07
C TYR A 326 12.50 -8.89 -18.33
N PRO A 327 13.74 -9.37 -18.18
CA PRO A 327 14.01 -10.61 -17.46
C PRO A 327 13.77 -10.49 -15.95
N GLU A 328 13.22 -11.55 -15.37
CA GLU A 328 13.09 -11.80 -13.92
C GLU A 328 13.88 -13.04 -13.50
N SER A 329 14.04 -14.00 -14.42
CA SER A 329 14.94 -15.16 -14.31
C SER A 329 15.47 -15.52 -15.70
N GLU A 330 16.19 -16.63 -15.84
CA GLU A 330 16.57 -17.14 -17.17
C GLU A 330 15.35 -17.50 -18.03
N LYS A 331 14.22 -17.91 -17.42
CA LYS A 331 13.02 -18.38 -18.13
C LYS A 331 11.80 -17.46 -17.97
N ASP A 332 11.83 -16.54 -17.02
CA ASP A 332 10.69 -15.68 -16.66
C ASP A 332 10.97 -14.23 -17.02
N PHE A 333 9.99 -13.61 -17.66
CA PHE A 333 10.04 -12.24 -18.13
C PHE A 333 8.74 -11.50 -17.79
N TYR A 334 8.80 -10.17 -17.75
CA TYR A 334 7.65 -9.31 -17.48
C TYR A 334 7.65 -8.07 -18.38
N VAL A 335 6.51 -7.39 -18.45
CA VAL A 335 6.37 -6.10 -19.14
C VAL A 335 6.20 -4.99 -18.10
N LYS A 336 6.97 -3.91 -18.21
CA LYS A 336 6.82 -2.76 -17.30
C LYS A 336 5.52 -2.02 -17.58
N GLY A 337 4.75 -1.73 -16.54
CA GLY A 337 3.47 -1.01 -16.62
C GLY A 337 2.31 -1.83 -17.19
N GLN A 338 2.44 -3.16 -17.22
CA GLN A 338 1.33 -4.08 -17.50
C GLN A 338 1.46 -5.30 -16.60
N TYR A 339 0.35 -5.81 -16.05
CA TYR A 339 0.34 -7.15 -15.44
C TYR A 339 0.39 -8.20 -16.56
N LEU A 340 1.59 -8.41 -17.09
CA LEU A 340 1.89 -9.40 -18.11
C LEU A 340 3.24 -10.05 -17.80
N ARG A 341 3.22 -11.37 -17.62
CA ARG A 341 4.42 -12.21 -17.40
C ARG A 341 4.50 -13.30 -18.45
N VAL A 342 5.72 -13.63 -18.85
CA VAL A 342 6.02 -14.65 -19.86
C VAL A 342 6.95 -15.68 -19.23
N HIS A 343 6.51 -16.93 -19.22
CA HIS A 343 7.24 -18.07 -18.64
C HIS A 343 7.59 -19.04 -19.77
N PHE A 344 8.84 -19.02 -20.23
CA PHE A 344 9.28 -19.90 -21.31
C PHE A 344 9.33 -21.37 -20.89
N LYS A 345 8.98 -22.25 -21.81
CA LYS A 345 8.97 -23.69 -21.62
C LYS A 345 9.93 -24.36 -22.59
N ASP A 346 10.72 -25.29 -22.07
CA ASP A 346 11.57 -26.20 -22.82
C ASP A 346 11.09 -27.65 -22.66
N ASP A 347 11.48 -28.50 -23.60
CA ASP A 347 11.38 -29.96 -23.45
C ASP A 347 12.58 -30.54 -22.68
N GLU A 348 12.59 -31.86 -22.48
CA GLU A 348 13.68 -32.57 -21.78
C GLU A 348 15.06 -32.42 -22.45
N SER A 349 15.09 -32.02 -23.74
CA SER A 349 16.33 -31.76 -24.47
C SER A 349 16.82 -30.30 -24.35
N GLY A 350 16.07 -29.44 -23.65
CA GLY A 350 16.34 -28.02 -23.52
C GLY A 350 15.89 -27.19 -24.74
N LYS A 351 15.10 -27.76 -25.65
CA LYS A 351 14.56 -27.04 -26.80
C LYS A 351 13.31 -26.26 -26.39
N ILE A 352 13.26 -24.98 -26.73
CA ILE A 352 12.11 -24.12 -26.43
C ILE A 352 10.88 -24.57 -27.23
N THR A 353 9.80 -24.92 -26.53
CA THR A 353 8.54 -25.41 -27.12
C THR A 353 7.44 -24.35 -27.13
N GLY A 354 7.58 -23.29 -26.32
CA GLY A 354 6.56 -22.26 -26.17
C GLY A 354 6.78 -21.42 -24.92
N PHE A 355 5.74 -20.73 -24.49
CA PHE A 355 5.68 -20.06 -23.19
C PHE A 355 4.25 -20.04 -22.64
N ARG A 356 4.12 -19.84 -21.32
CA ARG A 356 2.85 -19.42 -20.70
C ARG A 356 2.87 -17.91 -20.55
N VAL A 357 1.86 -17.22 -21.05
CA VAL A 357 1.60 -15.82 -20.70
C VAL A 357 0.63 -15.78 -19.53
N GLU A 358 0.96 -15.03 -18.50
CA GLU A 358 0.08 -14.71 -17.39
C GLU A 358 -0.32 -13.25 -17.50
N TYR A 359 -1.61 -12.97 -17.37
CA TYR A 359 -2.17 -11.64 -17.38
C TYR A 359 -3.16 -11.48 -16.22
N PHE A 360 -3.61 -10.25 -15.95
CA PHE A 360 -4.47 -9.99 -14.81
C PHE A 360 -5.71 -10.91 -14.78
N GLY A 361 -5.78 -11.80 -13.79
CA GLY A 361 -6.89 -12.72 -13.60
C GLY A 361 -6.92 -13.96 -14.52
N GLY A 362 -5.88 -14.22 -15.31
CA GLY A 362 -5.85 -15.38 -16.22
C GLY A 362 -4.47 -15.71 -16.80
N GLY A 363 -4.44 -16.62 -17.77
CA GLY A 363 -3.22 -16.96 -18.48
C GLY A 363 -3.45 -18.01 -19.56
N GLU A 364 -2.58 -18.02 -20.56
CA GLU A 364 -2.68 -18.88 -21.74
C GLU A 364 -1.31 -19.49 -22.07
N THR A 365 -1.30 -20.64 -22.74
CA THR A 365 -0.06 -21.24 -23.26
C THR A 365 0.03 -20.99 -24.76
N VAL A 366 1.20 -20.56 -25.20
CA VAL A 366 1.52 -20.21 -26.58
C VAL A 366 2.62 -21.15 -27.07
N SER A 367 2.39 -21.81 -28.20
CA SER A 367 3.34 -22.78 -28.76
C SER A 367 4.30 -22.11 -29.74
N LYS A 368 5.58 -22.49 -29.69
CA LYS A 368 6.57 -22.10 -30.70
C LYS A 368 6.32 -22.89 -31.99
N ILE A 369 6.33 -22.22 -33.13
CA ILE A 369 6.04 -22.84 -34.44
C ILE A 369 7.24 -22.88 -35.39
N ASN A 370 8.30 -22.13 -35.11
CA ASN A 370 9.57 -22.17 -35.83
C ASN A 370 10.74 -21.75 -34.95
#